data_AF-A0A344UJ27-F1
#
_entry.id   AF-A0A344UJ27-F1
#
_cell.length_a   1.000
_cell.length_b   1.000
_cell.length_c   1.000
_cell.angle_alpha   90.00
_cell.angle_beta   90.00
_cell.angle_gamma   90.00
#
_symmetry.space_group_name_H-M   'P 1'
#
loop_
_entity.id
_entity.type
_entity.pdbx_description
1 polymer ?
#
loop_
_entity_poly.entity_id
_entity_poly.type
_entity_poly.pdbx_seq_one_letter_code
_entity_poly.pdbx_strand_id
1 'polypeptide(L)'
;MALLLCGLSMLPFESRGAAEDCAEALAPQRCQANLLGWRSCQDVADGKRRDCLSRYTPPLSCQRQRDAKRCEALVAAQASCEGMLGAQRRVCIDERLPAEACGRGAGCERPPGLPLAE
;
A
#
# COMPACT_ATOMS: atom_id res chain seq x y z
N MET A 1 34.26 -12.61 -48.16
CA MET A 1 33.91 -11.78 -46.99
C MET A 1 32.60 -12.29 -46.41
N ALA A 2 32.69 -13.08 -45.33
CA ALA A 2 31.54 -13.65 -44.65
C ALA A 2 30.89 -12.57 -43.76
N LEU A 3 29.63 -12.25 -44.02
CA LEU A 3 28.82 -11.38 -43.17
C LEU A 3 28.20 -12.21 -42.04
N LEU A 4 28.87 -12.18 -40.88
CA LEU A 4 28.31 -12.53 -39.59
C LEU A 4 27.30 -11.44 -39.19
N LEU A 5 26.00 -11.74 -39.30
CA LEU A 5 24.95 -10.96 -38.65
C LEU A 5 24.45 -11.72 -37.41
N CYS A 6 24.87 -11.19 -36.26
CA CYS A 6 24.29 -11.41 -34.94
C CYS A 6 22.75 -11.36 -35.05
N GLY A 7 22.00 -12.29 -34.47
CA GLY A 7 21.89 -12.41 -33.01
C GLY A 7 20.75 -11.49 -32.55
N LEU A 8 19.51 -11.98 -32.63
CA LEU A 8 18.37 -11.38 -31.93
C LEU A 8 17.49 -12.52 -31.40
N SER A 9 18.00 -13.21 -30.38
CA SER A 9 17.19 -14.09 -29.54
C SER A 9 16.11 -13.22 -28.91
N MET A 10 14.87 -13.37 -29.38
CA MET A 10 13.68 -12.92 -28.68
C MET A 10 13.61 -13.69 -27.36
N LEU A 11 14.20 -13.13 -26.31
CA LEU A 11 13.94 -13.57 -24.96
C LEU A 11 12.47 -13.19 -24.67
N PRO A 12 11.58 -14.15 -24.35
CA PRO A 12 10.31 -13.79 -23.78
C PRO A 12 10.62 -13.08 -22.47
N PHE A 13 10.31 -11.78 -22.41
CA PHE A 13 10.24 -11.05 -21.16
C PHE A 13 8.99 -11.58 -20.45
N GLU A 14 9.11 -12.77 -19.87
CA GLU A 14 8.17 -13.30 -18.89
C GLU A 14 8.18 -12.30 -17.75
N SER A 15 7.13 -11.49 -17.67
CA SER A 15 6.85 -10.65 -16.53
C SER A 15 6.57 -11.57 -15.35
N ARG A 16 7.63 -11.99 -14.66
CA ARG A 16 7.54 -12.59 -13.33
C ARG A 16 6.65 -11.70 -12.48
N GLY A 17 5.71 -12.33 -11.79
CA GLY A 17 4.68 -11.59 -11.07
C GLY A 17 5.34 -10.77 -9.96
N ALA A 18 4.84 -9.55 -9.72
CA ALA A 18 5.37 -8.65 -8.68
C ALA A 18 5.47 -9.26 -7.26
N ALA A 19 4.76 -10.38 -7.01
CA ALA A 19 4.89 -11.15 -5.77
C ALA A 19 6.17 -12.02 -5.73
N GLU A 20 6.55 -12.63 -6.86
CA GLU A 20 7.79 -13.39 -7.01
C GLU A 20 9.01 -12.46 -6.92
N ASP A 21 8.92 -11.25 -7.51
CA ASP A 21 9.98 -10.24 -7.46
C ASP A 21 10.34 -9.80 -6.03
N CYS A 22 9.36 -9.79 -5.12
CA CYS A 22 9.64 -9.41 -3.73
C CYS A 22 10.28 -10.52 -2.91
N ALA A 23 10.15 -11.80 -3.28
CA ALA A 23 10.74 -12.91 -2.55
C ALA A 23 12.28 -12.91 -2.65
N GLU A 24 12.81 -12.47 -3.79
CA GLU A 24 14.25 -12.39 -4.07
C GLU A 24 14.88 -11.04 -3.68
N ALA A 25 14.08 -10.08 -3.20
CA ALA A 25 14.56 -8.77 -2.82
C ALA A 25 15.47 -8.82 -1.58
N LEU A 26 16.43 -7.89 -1.47
CA LEU A 26 17.29 -7.73 -0.27
C LEU A 26 16.48 -7.52 1.02
N ALA A 27 15.28 -6.93 0.91
CA ALA A 27 14.36 -6.72 2.01
C ALA A 27 12.92 -7.11 1.60
N PRO A 28 12.58 -8.42 1.63
CA PRO A 28 11.31 -8.92 1.08
C PRO A 28 10.09 -8.27 1.72
N GLN A 29 10.06 -8.14 3.04
CA GLN A 29 8.94 -7.54 3.77
C GLN A 29 8.72 -6.08 3.39
N ARG A 30 9.80 -5.32 3.16
CA ARG A 30 9.71 -3.92 2.71
C ARG A 30 9.24 -3.82 1.28
N CYS A 31 9.70 -4.71 0.40
CA CYS A 31 9.20 -4.80 -0.96
C CYS A 31 7.69 -5.05 -0.98
N GLN A 32 7.22 -6.06 -0.22
CA GLN A 32 5.80 -6.40 -0.13
C GLN A 32 4.95 -5.22 0.36
N ALA A 33 5.36 -4.54 1.44
CA ALA A 33 4.66 -3.37 1.95
C ALA A 33 4.56 -2.26 0.89
N ASN A 34 5.67 -1.94 0.21
CA ASN A 34 5.69 -0.93 -0.84
C ASN A 34 4.80 -1.32 -2.03
N LEU A 35 4.77 -2.60 -2.40
CA LEU A 35 3.93 -3.09 -3.48
C LEU A 35 2.44 -2.90 -3.17
N LEU A 36 2.01 -3.14 -1.93
CA LEU A 36 0.64 -2.89 -1.49
C LEU A 36 0.25 -1.40 -1.63
N GLY A 37 1.16 -0.51 -1.22
CA GLY A 37 1.00 0.92 -1.43
C GLY A 37 0.92 1.29 -2.90
N TRP A 38 1.82 0.74 -3.72
CA TRP A 38 1.88 1.01 -5.17
C TRP A 38 0.62 0.54 -5.90
N ARG A 39 0.12 -0.67 -5.61
CA ARG A 39 -1.17 -1.18 -6.11
C ARG A 39 -2.33 -0.23 -5.79
N SER A 40 -2.23 0.49 -4.67
CA SER A 40 -3.24 1.47 -4.24
C SER A 40 -3.06 2.84 -4.90
N CYS A 41 -1.88 3.17 -5.43
CA CYS A 41 -1.51 4.54 -5.83
C CYS A 41 -0.98 4.66 -7.27
N GLN A 42 -0.95 3.59 -8.05
CA GLN A 42 -0.41 3.56 -9.41
C GLN A 42 -1.12 4.51 -10.39
N ASP A 43 -2.40 4.80 -10.17
CA ASP A 43 -3.26 5.71 -10.94
C ASP A 43 -3.15 7.17 -10.49
N VAL A 44 -2.40 7.46 -9.42
CA VAL A 44 -2.24 8.82 -8.89
C VAL A 44 -1.09 9.51 -9.61
N ALA A 45 -1.32 10.76 -10.04
CA ALA A 45 -0.28 11.61 -10.63
C ALA A 45 0.89 11.86 -9.68
N ASP A 46 2.11 12.01 -10.21
CA ASP A 46 3.36 12.01 -9.42
C ASP A 46 3.36 13.04 -8.29
N GLY A 47 2.83 14.25 -8.53
CA GLY A 47 2.75 15.32 -7.53
C GLY A 47 1.91 14.97 -6.29
N LYS A 48 1.05 13.95 -6.36
CA LYS A 48 0.21 13.47 -5.23
C LYS A 48 0.54 12.04 -4.81
N ARG A 49 1.39 11.32 -5.56
CA ARG A 49 1.66 9.90 -5.32
C ARG A 49 2.35 9.66 -3.98
N ARG A 50 3.28 10.52 -3.58
CA ARG A 50 3.98 10.39 -2.29
C ARG A 50 3.00 10.39 -1.12
N ASP A 51 2.04 11.31 -1.12
CA ASP A 51 1.06 11.43 -0.04
C ASP A 51 0.09 10.24 -0.05
N CYS A 52 -0.28 9.75 -1.25
CA CYS A 52 -1.02 8.50 -1.39
C CYS A 52 -0.26 7.31 -0.78
N LEU A 53 1.01 7.12 -1.15
CA LEU A 53 1.84 6.03 -0.61
C LEU A 53 1.99 6.14 0.90
N SER A 54 2.12 7.34 1.45
CA SER A 54 2.17 7.53 2.92
C SER A 54 0.89 7.08 3.63
N ARG A 55 -0.26 7.13 2.96
CA ARG A 55 -1.56 6.74 3.53
C ARG A 55 -1.82 5.24 3.41
N TYR A 56 -1.46 4.63 2.28
CA TYR A 56 -1.87 3.26 1.94
C TYR A 56 -0.76 2.22 2.08
N THR A 57 0.51 2.60 2.19
CA THR A 57 1.61 1.67 2.48
C THR A 57 1.58 1.29 3.96
N PRO A 58 1.34 0.01 4.32
CA PRO A 58 1.42 -0.41 5.71
C PRO A 58 2.87 -0.30 6.21
N PRO A 59 3.10 0.19 7.45
CA PRO A 59 4.42 0.14 8.04
C PRO A 59 4.79 -1.30 8.38
N LEU A 60 6.09 -1.59 8.49
CA LEU A 60 6.60 -2.93 8.80
C LEU A 60 6.20 -3.45 10.19
N SER A 61 5.77 -2.56 11.10
CA SER A 61 5.38 -2.93 12.45
C SER A 61 4.35 -1.93 12.98
N CYS A 62 3.14 -2.41 13.27
CA CYS A 62 2.06 -1.62 13.84
C CYS A 62 2.27 -1.27 15.32
N GLN A 63 3.01 -2.09 16.07
CA GLN A 63 3.27 -1.86 17.50
C GLN A 63 4.03 -0.55 17.77
N ARG A 64 4.77 -0.03 16.78
CA ARG A 64 5.51 1.23 16.89
C ARG A 64 4.75 2.44 16.35
N GLN A 65 3.50 2.25 15.92
CA GLN A 65 2.67 3.33 15.42
C GLN A 65 1.86 3.96 16.54
N ARG A 66 1.66 5.28 16.43
CA ARG A 66 0.79 6.04 17.34
C ARG A 66 -0.64 5.48 17.37
N ASP A 67 -1.13 5.03 16.22
CA ASP A 67 -2.43 4.37 16.06
C ASP A 67 -2.22 2.94 15.56
N ALA A 68 -1.88 2.04 16.50
CA ALA A 68 -1.66 0.62 16.20
C ALA A 68 -2.94 -0.04 15.65
N LYS A 69 -4.11 0.33 16.17
CA LYS A 69 -5.40 -0.22 15.73
C LYS A 69 -5.70 0.11 14.27
N ARG A 70 -5.52 1.37 13.86
CA ARG A 70 -5.69 1.76 12.46
C ARG A 70 -4.63 1.11 11.56
N CYS A 71 -3.40 0.96 12.05
CA CYS A 71 -2.36 0.24 11.31
C CYS A 71 -2.74 -1.23 11.05
N GLU A 72 -3.19 -1.96 12.08
CA GLU A 72 -3.63 -3.34 11.95
C GLU A 72 -4.82 -3.46 10.99
N ALA A 73 -5.77 -2.53 11.08
CA ALA A 73 -6.89 -2.44 10.16
C ALA A 73 -6.44 -2.18 8.71
N LEU A 74 -5.42 -1.34 8.49
CA LEU A 74 -4.85 -1.11 7.15
C LEU A 74 -4.24 -2.40 6.59
N VAL A 75 -3.49 -3.15 7.40
CA VAL A 75 -2.93 -4.44 6.97
C VAL A 75 -4.04 -5.42 6.60
N ALA A 76 -5.08 -5.55 7.43
CA ALA A 76 -6.22 -6.42 7.17
C ALA A 76 -7.04 -5.99 5.93
N ALA A 77 -7.23 -4.69 5.74
CA ALA A 77 -7.92 -4.13 4.59
C ALA A 77 -7.13 -4.36 3.28
N GLN A 78 -5.80 -4.21 3.31
CA GLN A 78 -4.96 -4.51 2.15
C GLN A 78 -5.11 -5.97 1.69
N ALA A 79 -5.13 -6.93 2.61
CA ALA A 79 -5.38 -8.33 2.30
C ALA A 79 -6.82 -8.57 1.78
N SER A 80 -7.81 -7.94 2.40
CA SER A 80 -9.22 -8.10 2.01
C SER A 80 -9.57 -7.47 0.65
N CYS A 81 -8.79 -6.48 0.21
CA CYS A 81 -8.99 -5.76 -1.05
C CYS A 81 -8.05 -6.28 -2.16
N GLU A 82 -7.46 -7.47 -2.03
CA GLU A 82 -6.69 -8.12 -3.08
C GLU A 82 -7.48 -8.23 -4.41
N GLY A 83 -6.75 -8.22 -5.54
CA GLY A 83 -7.34 -8.20 -6.88
C GLY A 83 -7.81 -6.82 -7.37
N MET A 84 -8.03 -5.85 -6.46
CA MET A 84 -8.33 -4.46 -6.84
C MET A 84 -7.07 -3.61 -6.98
N LEU A 85 -7.11 -2.62 -7.87
CA LEU A 85 -6.02 -1.65 -8.11
C LEU A 85 -6.52 -0.20 -8.09
N GLY A 86 -5.60 0.74 -7.85
CA GLY A 86 -5.80 2.17 -7.93
C GLY A 86 -6.98 2.69 -7.10
N ALA A 87 -7.79 3.58 -7.67
CA ALA A 87 -8.95 4.19 -7.02
C ALA A 87 -9.92 3.17 -6.40
N GLN A 88 -10.24 2.09 -7.11
CA GLN A 88 -11.14 1.05 -6.60
C GLN A 88 -10.58 0.40 -5.33
N ARG A 89 -9.27 0.10 -5.34
CA ARG A 89 -8.60 -0.46 -4.16
C ARG A 89 -8.63 0.51 -2.98
N ARG A 90 -8.38 1.80 -3.22
CA ARG A 90 -8.42 2.82 -2.15
C ARG A 90 -9.80 2.92 -1.51
N VAL A 91 -10.87 2.94 -2.32
CA VAL A 91 -12.25 2.95 -1.80
C VAL A 91 -12.51 1.73 -0.91
N CYS A 92 -12.16 0.53 -1.39
CA CYS A 92 -12.30 -0.70 -0.61
C CYS A 92 -11.55 -0.64 0.73
N ILE A 93 -10.33 -0.09 0.73
CA ILE A 93 -9.52 0.06 1.95
C ILE A 93 -10.15 1.08 2.91
N ASP A 94 -10.50 2.27 2.41
CA ASP A 94 -11.04 3.34 3.25
C ASP A 94 -12.35 2.93 3.95
N GLU A 95 -13.21 2.13 3.30
CA GLU A 95 -14.44 1.56 3.91
C GLU A 95 -14.16 0.62 5.08
N ARG A 96 -12.96 0.04 5.17
CA ARG A 96 -12.56 -0.94 6.18
C ARG A 96 -11.68 -0.33 7.26
N LEU A 97 -11.22 0.91 7.09
CA LEU A 97 -10.42 1.59 8.09
C LEU A 97 -11.33 2.14 9.21
N PRO A 98 -10.91 2.02 10.48
CA PRO A 98 -11.58 2.75 11.55
C PRO A 98 -11.39 4.25 11.33
N ALA A 99 -12.32 5.04 11.85
CA ALA A 99 -12.11 6.49 11.96
C ALA A 99 -10.77 6.76 12.66
N GLU A 100 -10.03 7.75 12.16
CA GLU A 100 -8.76 8.20 12.75
C GLU A 100 -8.96 8.39 14.26
N ALA A 101 -8.16 7.71 15.09
CA ALA A 101 -8.23 7.93 16.53
C ALA A 101 -7.76 9.36 16.80
N CYS A 102 -8.73 10.24 17.04
CA CYS A 102 -8.51 11.64 17.35
C CYS A 102 -7.48 11.77 18.47
N GLY A 103 -6.31 12.28 18.12
CA GLY A 103 -5.36 12.72 19.11
C GLY A 103 -5.87 13.92 19.88
N ARG A 104 -5.24 14.20 21.03
CA ARG A 104 -5.44 15.41 21.83
C ARG A 104 -4.98 16.70 21.11
N GLY A 105 -5.24 16.82 19.81
CA GLY A 105 -4.92 17.97 18.97
C GLY A 105 -6.17 18.42 18.22
N ALA A 106 -6.48 19.71 18.35
CA ALA A 106 -7.67 20.37 17.81
C ALA A 106 -7.84 20.11 16.32
N GLY A 107 -8.93 19.44 15.94
CA GLY A 107 -9.24 19.20 14.53
C GLY A 107 -10.19 18.04 14.26
N CYS A 108 -10.44 17.18 15.25
CA CYS A 108 -11.56 16.27 15.17
C CYS A 108 -12.83 16.91 15.71
N GLU A 109 -13.81 17.13 14.86
CA GLU A 109 -15.18 17.33 15.31
C GLU A 109 -15.60 16.07 16.07
N ARG A 110 -15.83 16.22 17.38
CA ARG A 110 -16.33 15.14 18.24
C ARG A 110 -17.73 14.78 17.73
N PRO A 111 -18.03 13.51 17.37
CA PRO A 111 -19.41 13.12 17.07
C PRO A 111 -20.29 13.41 18.30
N PRO A 112 -21.41 14.14 18.15
CA PRO A 112 -22.28 14.43 19.28
C PRO A 112 -22.85 13.12 19.83
N GLY A 113 -22.52 12.78 21.09
CA GLY A 113 -23.15 11.66 21.80
C GLY A 113 -22.25 10.58 22.41
N LEU A 114 -20.92 10.69 22.38
CA LEU A 114 -20.09 9.74 23.14
C LEU A 114 -20.03 10.12 24.64
N PRO A 115 -20.47 9.25 25.57
CA PRO A 115 -20.31 9.49 27.00
C PRO A 115 -18.84 9.47 27.39
N LEU A 116 -18.48 10.34 28.35
CA LEU A 116 -17.19 10.32 29.01
C LEU A 116 -17.09 9.01 29.80
N ALA A 117 -16.10 8.17 29.50
CA ALA A 117 -15.74 7.08 30.39
C ALA A 117 -15.06 7.71 31.62
N GLU A 118 -15.68 7.55 32.79
CA GLU A 118 -15.08 7.87 34.09
C GLU A 118 -13.93 6.90 34.43
#